data_AF-A0A378W5D2-F1
#
_entry.id   AF-A0A378W5D2-F1
#
_cell.length_a   1.000
_cell.length_b   1.000
_cell.length_c   1.000
_cell.angle_alpha   90.00
_cell.angle_beta   90.00
_cell.angle_gamma   90.00
#
_symmetry.space_group_name_H-M   'P 1'
#
loop_
_entity.id
_entity.type
_entity.pdbx_description
1 polymer ?
#
loop_
_entity_poly.entity_id
_entity_poly.type
_entity_poly.pdbx_seq_one_letter_code
_entity_poly.pdbx_strand_id
1 'polypeptide(L)'
;MPDPLLTCAATIAERTGVERHDVAVVLGSGWAPAVAALGDPVATVPMAELPGFTPPSAQGHGGQVHSVRVGDHRVLVLAGRIHAYEGHDLQHVVHPVRTAAATGVSTVVLTNAAGGLRAEYHVGQPVLISDHLNLTARSPLVGAQFVDLVDAYSPRLRALAREIEPSLTEGVYAGLPGPHYETPAEIRMLRTLGADLVGMSTVHETIAARAAGMQVLGISMVTNLAAGMTGEPLSHIEVLEAGRQSATRMGALLRSVIDRI
;
A
#
# COMPACT_ATOMS: atom_id res chain seq x y z
N MET A 1 -15.53 -2.34 -27.39
CA MET A 1 -15.57 -2.95 -26.05
C MET A 1 -15.45 -1.81 -25.05
N PRO A 2 -16.30 -1.72 -24.01
CA PRO A 2 -16.12 -0.71 -22.96
C PRO A 2 -14.75 -0.89 -22.28
N ASP A 3 -14.18 0.21 -21.79
CA ASP A 3 -12.92 0.18 -21.04
C ASP A 3 -13.08 -0.72 -19.80
N PRO A 4 -12.24 -1.76 -19.61
CA PRO A 4 -12.30 -2.64 -18.45
C PRO A 4 -12.23 -1.90 -17.11
N LEU A 5 -11.50 -0.79 -17.02
CA LEU A 5 -11.39 0.01 -15.79
C LEU A 5 -12.70 0.73 -15.47
N LEU A 6 -13.30 1.39 -16.46
CA LEU A 6 -14.60 2.06 -16.30
C LEU A 6 -15.70 1.06 -15.98
N THR A 7 -15.64 -0.13 -16.58
CA THR A 7 -16.58 -1.22 -16.29
C THR A 7 -16.47 -1.66 -14.83
N CYS A 8 -15.25 -1.89 -14.34
CA CYS A 8 -15.04 -2.26 -12.94
C CYS A 8 -15.46 -1.15 -11.97
N ALA A 9 -15.14 0.11 -12.26
CA ALA A 9 -15.55 1.25 -11.44
C ALA A 9 -17.08 1.39 -11.36
N ALA A 10 -17.78 1.20 -12.48
CA ALA A 10 -19.24 1.18 -12.51
C ALA A 10 -19.83 0.03 -11.68
N THR A 11 -19.23 -1.17 -11.76
CA THR A 11 -19.64 -2.30 -10.90
C THR A 11 -19.43 -1.99 -9.42
N ILE A 12 -18.33 -1.33 -9.03
CA ILE A 12 -18.13 -0.88 -7.64
C ILE A 12 -19.22 0.10 -7.25
N ALA A 13 -19.53 1.09 -8.08
CA ALA A 13 -20.56 2.08 -7.79
C ALA A 13 -21.93 1.42 -7.57
N GLU A 14 -22.32 0.50 -8.44
CA GLU A 14 -23.57 -0.27 -8.33
C GLU A 14 -23.59 -1.13 -7.06
N ARG A 15 -22.55 -1.93 -6.83
CA ARG A 15 -22.49 -2.89 -5.72
C ARG A 15 -22.36 -2.22 -4.36
N THR A 16 -21.85 -1.00 -4.32
CA THR A 16 -21.69 -0.22 -3.08
C THR A 16 -22.81 0.79 -2.84
N GLY A 17 -23.60 1.12 -3.87
CA GLY A 17 -24.55 2.24 -3.83
C GLY A 17 -23.88 3.61 -3.74
N VAL A 18 -22.57 3.70 -4.04
CA VAL A 18 -21.75 4.91 -3.90
C VAL A 18 -21.16 5.27 -5.26
N GLU A 19 -21.66 6.34 -5.87
CA GLU A 19 -21.29 6.73 -7.24
C GLU A 19 -19.79 7.05 -7.40
N ARG A 20 -19.18 7.65 -6.37
CA ARG A 20 -17.76 8.03 -6.37
C ARG A 20 -17.12 7.86 -5.01
N HIS A 21 -15.82 7.59 -4.99
CA HIS A 21 -15.00 7.55 -3.78
C HIS A 21 -13.94 8.65 -3.81
N ASP A 22 -13.58 9.17 -2.65
CA ASP A 22 -12.71 10.34 -2.52
C ASP A 22 -11.26 9.91 -2.24
N VAL A 23 -11.10 8.86 -1.43
CA VAL A 23 -9.83 8.28 -0.99
C VAL A 23 -9.85 6.77 -1.19
N ALA A 24 -8.72 6.17 -1.56
CA ALA A 24 -8.52 4.73 -1.50
C ALA A 24 -7.44 4.35 -0.48
N VAL A 25 -7.59 3.19 0.15
CA VAL A 25 -6.58 2.61 1.04
C VAL A 25 -6.28 1.20 0.56
N VAL A 26 -5.01 0.90 0.28
CA VAL A 26 -4.58 -0.48 -0.02
C VAL A 26 -3.90 -1.05 1.21
N LEU A 27 -4.52 -2.08 1.79
CA LEU A 27 -4.01 -2.73 3.00
C LEU A 27 -2.99 -3.82 2.64
N GLY A 28 -1.79 -3.69 3.20
CA GLY A 28 -0.73 -4.68 3.06
C GLY A 28 -0.83 -5.83 4.07
N SER A 29 0.13 -6.75 3.99
CA SER A 29 0.24 -7.88 4.92
C SER A 29 0.32 -7.38 6.38
N GLY A 30 -0.49 -7.97 7.25
CA GLY A 30 -0.58 -7.57 8.67
C GLY A 30 -1.51 -6.39 8.97
N TRP A 31 -2.03 -5.69 7.94
CA TRP A 31 -2.92 -4.53 8.13
C TRP A 31 -4.41 -4.87 8.11
N ALA A 32 -4.80 -6.11 7.78
CA ALA A 32 -6.21 -6.50 7.69
C ALA A 32 -7.05 -6.16 8.94
N PRO A 33 -6.56 -6.32 10.20
CA PRO A 33 -7.35 -5.95 11.36
C PRO A 33 -7.55 -4.43 11.52
N ALA A 34 -6.79 -3.59 10.80
CA ALA A 34 -6.94 -2.15 10.81
C ALA A 34 -8.23 -1.68 10.11
N VAL A 35 -8.86 -2.51 9.27
CA VAL A 35 -10.15 -2.18 8.60
C VAL A 35 -11.21 -1.78 9.62
N ALA A 36 -11.34 -2.53 10.71
CA ALA A 36 -12.35 -2.30 11.74
C ALA A 36 -12.21 -0.92 12.39
N ALA A 37 -10.99 -0.39 12.46
CA ALA A 37 -10.76 0.93 13.04
C ALA A 37 -11.13 2.07 12.09
N LEU A 38 -11.29 1.83 10.78
CA LEU A 38 -11.74 2.86 9.83
C LEU A 38 -13.23 3.18 10.00
N GLY A 39 -14.02 2.17 10.36
CA GLY A 39 -15.46 2.30 10.59
C GLY A 39 -16.24 1.14 9.94
N ASP A 40 -17.54 1.10 10.21
CA ASP A 40 -18.42 0.09 9.62
C ASP A 40 -18.58 0.33 8.11
N PRO A 41 -18.39 -0.71 7.27
CA PRO A 41 -18.55 -0.58 5.84
C PRO A 41 -20.02 -0.40 5.46
N VAL A 42 -20.29 0.58 4.60
CA VAL A 42 -21.58 0.75 3.92
C VAL A 42 -21.86 -0.43 2.99
N ALA A 43 -20.80 -0.95 2.37
CA ALA A 43 -20.87 -2.15 1.53
C ALA A 43 -19.53 -2.88 1.53
N THR A 44 -19.59 -4.20 1.34
CA THR A 44 -18.42 -5.07 1.14
C THR A 44 -18.65 -5.94 -0.08
N VAL A 45 -17.66 -5.99 -0.97
CA VAL A 45 -17.72 -6.73 -2.23
C VAL A 45 -16.46 -7.60 -2.36
N PRO A 46 -16.60 -8.91 -2.61
CA PRO A 46 -15.43 -9.75 -2.88
C PRO A 46 -14.68 -9.28 -4.13
N MET A 47 -13.35 -9.18 -4.05
CA MET A 47 -12.52 -8.81 -5.21
C MET A 47 -12.73 -9.77 -6.39
N ALA A 48 -12.97 -11.05 -6.13
CA ALA A 48 -13.22 -12.04 -7.17
C ALA A 48 -14.51 -11.79 -8.00
N GLU A 49 -15.43 -10.97 -7.50
CA GLU A 49 -16.66 -10.59 -8.20
C GLU A 49 -16.50 -9.28 -9.00
N LEU A 50 -15.35 -8.62 -8.92
CA LEU A 50 -15.08 -7.37 -9.61
C LEU A 50 -14.31 -7.62 -10.92
N PRO A 51 -14.75 -7.03 -12.05
CA PRO A 51 -14.07 -7.20 -13.32
C PRO A 51 -12.57 -6.83 -13.28
N GLY A 52 -11.71 -7.72 -13.78
CA GLY A 52 -10.27 -7.49 -13.89
C GLY A 52 -9.47 -7.67 -12.59
N PHE A 53 -10.14 -7.83 -11.44
CA PHE A 53 -9.46 -8.16 -10.20
C PHE A 53 -8.96 -9.60 -10.21
N THR A 54 -7.73 -9.78 -9.74
CA THR A 54 -7.17 -11.09 -9.40
C THR A 54 -7.27 -11.25 -7.88
N PRO A 55 -7.92 -12.31 -7.37
CA PRO A 55 -8.01 -12.52 -5.93
C PRO A 55 -6.62 -12.78 -5.34
N PRO A 56 -6.27 -12.15 -4.20
CA PRO A 56 -4.97 -12.34 -3.58
C PRO A 56 -4.80 -13.77 -3.05
N SER A 57 -3.61 -14.34 -3.28
CA SER A 57 -3.27 -15.68 -2.76
C SER A 57 -2.38 -15.65 -1.52
N ALA A 58 -1.72 -14.52 -1.26
CA ALA A 58 -0.83 -14.34 -0.12
C ALA A 58 -1.61 -14.36 1.22
N GLN A 59 -1.02 -15.01 2.23
CA GLN A 59 -1.62 -15.10 3.56
C GLN A 59 -1.81 -13.72 4.20
N GLY A 60 -2.96 -13.50 4.84
CA GLY A 60 -3.32 -12.23 5.48
C GLY A 60 -4.02 -11.22 4.57
N HIS A 61 -4.27 -11.56 3.29
CA HIS A 61 -5.03 -10.73 2.36
C HIS A 61 -6.47 -11.26 2.24
N GLY A 62 -7.46 -10.48 2.67
CA GLY A 62 -8.86 -10.91 2.76
C GLY A 62 -9.59 -10.99 1.42
N GLY A 63 -9.06 -10.32 0.38
CA GLY A 63 -9.65 -10.33 -0.95
C GLY A 63 -11.00 -9.60 -1.01
N GLN A 64 -11.17 -8.55 -0.20
CA GLN A 64 -12.42 -7.78 -0.09
C GLN A 64 -12.19 -6.32 -0.48
N VAL A 65 -13.21 -5.71 -1.06
CA VAL A 65 -13.31 -4.26 -1.27
C VAL A 65 -14.41 -3.73 -0.37
N HIS A 66 -14.07 -2.80 0.51
CA HIS A 66 -15.04 -2.14 1.39
C HIS A 66 -15.26 -0.70 0.96
N SER A 67 -16.52 -0.26 1.03
CA SER A 67 -16.88 1.16 0.96
C SER A 67 -17.17 1.63 2.38
N VAL A 68 -16.33 2.53 2.92
CA VAL A 68 -16.41 3.00 4.31
C VAL A 68 -16.57 4.52 4.34
N ARG A 69 -17.26 5.06 5.35
CA ARG A 69 -17.31 6.50 5.60
C ARG A 69 -16.31 6.86 6.69
N VAL A 70 -15.39 7.77 6.38
CA VAL A 70 -14.43 8.32 7.34
C VAL A 70 -14.52 9.83 7.27
N GLY A 71 -15.05 10.46 8.33
CA GLY A 71 -15.44 11.87 8.28
C GLY A 71 -16.43 12.12 7.15
N ASP A 72 -16.13 13.13 6.33
CA ASP A 72 -16.92 13.47 5.15
C ASP A 72 -16.53 12.66 3.90
N HIS A 73 -15.48 11.83 3.97
CA HIS A 73 -14.94 11.09 2.84
C HIS A 73 -15.59 9.71 2.67
N ARG A 74 -15.77 9.32 1.40
CA ARG A 74 -16.12 7.97 0.97
C ARG A 74 -14.81 7.26 0.64
N VAL A 75 -14.47 6.25 1.43
CA VAL A 75 -13.18 5.58 1.37
C VAL A 75 -13.34 4.19 0.77
N LEU A 76 -12.61 3.93 -0.31
CA LEU A 76 -12.51 2.60 -0.90
C LEU A 76 -11.35 1.83 -0.27
N VAL A 77 -11.64 0.84 0.56
CA VAL A 77 -10.62 0.03 1.25
C VAL A 77 -10.42 -1.27 0.49
N LEU A 78 -9.24 -1.42 -0.10
CA LEU A 78 -8.79 -2.63 -0.78
C LEU A 78 -8.10 -3.51 0.28
N ALA A 79 -8.86 -4.42 0.88
CA ALA A 79 -8.41 -5.32 1.95
C ALA A 79 -7.62 -6.50 1.37
N GLY A 80 -6.43 -6.16 0.89
CA GLY A 80 -5.43 -7.05 0.34
C GLY A 80 -4.97 -6.63 -1.06
N ARG A 81 -3.95 -7.32 -1.57
CA ARG A 81 -3.40 -7.13 -2.91
C ARG A 81 -2.71 -8.39 -3.40
N ILE A 82 -2.59 -8.47 -4.72
CA ILE A 82 -1.65 -9.39 -5.37
C ILE A 82 -0.29 -8.73 -5.54
N HIS A 83 0.75 -9.54 -5.67
CA HIS A 83 2.14 -9.10 -5.83
C HIS A 83 2.73 -9.61 -7.14
N ALA A 84 3.82 -8.97 -7.57
CA ALA A 84 4.54 -9.38 -8.77
C ALA A 84 5.16 -10.79 -8.64
N TYR A 85 5.58 -11.19 -7.43
CA TYR A 85 6.13 -12.53 -7.18
C TYR A 85 5.10 -13.66 -7.31
N GLU A 86 3.79 -13.35 -7.35
CA GLU A 86 2.73 -14.33 -7.62
C GLU A 86 2.67 -14.71 -9.12
N GLY A 87 3.55 -14.14 -9.95
CA GLY A 87 3.68 -14.46 -11.38
C GLY A 87 2.74 -13.68 -12.28
N HIS A 88 1.97 -12.74 -11.73
CA HIS A 88 1.03 -11.93 -12.49
C HIS A 88 1.73 -10.83 -13.31
N ASP A 89 1.11 -10.46 -14.44
CA ASP A 89 1.48 -9.24 -15.14
C ASP A 89 1.19 -8.01 -14.27
N LEU A 90 2.02 -6.96 -14.40
CA LEU A 90 1.87 -5.76 -13.57
C LEU A 90 0.53 -5.05 -13.78
N GLN A 91 -0.13 -5.23 -14.94
CA GLN A 91 -1.47 -4.71 -15.17
C GLN A 91 -2.46 -5.19 -14.10
N HIS A 92 -2.33 -6.43 -13.62
CA HIS A 92 -3.16 -6.98 -12.56
C HIS A 92 -2.74 -6.44 -11.20
N VAL A 93 -1.43 -6.29 -10.94
CA VAL A 93 -0.90 -5.74 -9.69
C VAL A 93 -1.41 -4.31 -9.44
N VAL A 94 -1.45 -3.49 -10.49
CA VAL A 94 -1.89 -2.09 -10.38
C VAL A 94 -3.37 -1.86 -10.72
N HIS A 95 -4.10 -2.91 -11.13
CA HIS A 95 -5.53 -2.82 -11.46
C HIS A 95 -6.37 -2.23 -10.32
N PRO A 96 -6.17 -2.60 -9.04
CA PRO A 96 -6.94 -2.01 -7.95
C PRO A 96 -6.76 -0.50 -7.83
N VAL A 97 -5.54 -0.01 -8.03
CA VAL A 97 -5.22 1.43 -7.96
C VAL A 97 -5.80 2.19 -9.15
N ARG A 98 -5.69 1.63 -10.37
CA ARG A 98 -6.31 2.22 -11.56
C ARG A 98 -7.83 2.25 -11.47
N THR A 99 -8.43 1.19 -10.91
CA THR A 99 -9.87 1.12 -10.67
C THR A 99 -10.30 2.17 -9.64
N ALA A 100 -9.56 2.33 -8.54
CA ALA A 100 -9.82 3.39 -7.57
C ALA A 100 -9.81 4.78 -8.22
N ALA A 101 -8.81 5.08 -9.05
CA ALA A 101 -8.80 6.34 -9.80
C ALA A 101 -10.06 6.50 -10.67
N ALA A 102 -10.49 5.43 -11.34
CA ALA A 102 -11.71 5.43 -12.16
C ALA A 102 -13.01 5.59 -11.35
N THR A 103 -13.02 5.30 -10.04
CA THR A 103 -14.16 5.62 -9.14
C THR A 103 -14.14 7.07 -8.64
N GLY A 104 -13.18 7.90 -9.10
CA GLY A 104 -13.06 9.31 -8.74
C GLY A 104 -12.08 9.59 -7.61
N VAL A 105 -11.35 8.58 -7.12
CA VAL A 105 -10.36 8.75 -6.06
C VAL A 105 -9.24 9.69 -6.53
N SER A 106 -8.92 10.67 -5.69
CA SER A 106 -7.82 11.62 -5.94
C SER A 106 -6.61 11.38 -5.05
N THR A 107 -6.77 10.64 -3.95
CA THR A 107 -5.71 10.29 -3.01
C THR A 107 -5.72 8.81 -2.69
N VAL A 108 -4.56 8.16 -2.78
CA VAL A 108 -4.39 6.76 -2.37
C VAL A 108 -3.40 6.65 -1.21
N VAL A 109 -3.79 5.90 -0.19
CA VAL A 109 -2.94 5.51 0.93
C VAL A 109 -2.46 4.08 0.70
N LEU A 110 -1.16 3.92 0.43
CA LEU A 110 -0.53 2.63 0.18
C LEU A 110 0.18 2.17 1.45
N THR A 111 -0.26 1.06 2.02
CA THR A 111 0.34 0.48 3.23
C THR A 111 1.10 -0.80 2.94
N ASN A 112 2.19 -1.08 3.64
CA ASN A 112 2.90 -2.35 3.50
C ASN A 112 3.58 -2.79 4.79
N ALA A 113 3.99 -4.05 4.83
CA ALA A 113 4.98 -4.55 5.77
C ALA A 113 6.37 -4.40 5.14
N ALA A 114 7.35 -3.99 5.94
CA ALA A 114 8.71 -3.78 5.51
C ALA A 114 9.74 -4.23 6.54
N GLY A 115 10.91 -4.64 6.06
CA GLY A 115 12.11 -4.74 6.88
C GLY A 115 12.69 -3.36 7.15
N GLY A 116 13.01 -3.04 8.40
CA GLY A 116 13.70 -1.80 8.78
C GLY A 116 15.22 -1.91 8.62
N LEU A 117 15.85 -0.93 7.97
CA LEU A 117 17.30 -0.90 7.69
C LEU A 117 18.07 0.12 8.55
N ARG A 118 17.35 0.98 9.27
CA ARG A 118 17.89 1.97 10.21
C ARG A 118 17.95 1.41 11.63
N ALA A 119 18.98 1.76 12.38
CA ALA A 119 19.23 1.19 13.71
C ALA A 119 18.21 1.67 14.76
N GLU A 120 17.66 2.86 14.55
CA GLU A 120 16.63 3.49 15.36
C GLU A 120 15.22 2.96 15.08
N TYR A 121 15.04 2.15 14.02
CA TYR A 121 13.74 1.55 13.74
C TYR A 121 13.45 0.38 14.67
N HIS A 122 12.19 0.23 15.04
CA HIS A 122 11.72 -0.89 15.86
C HIS A 122 10.50 -1.57 15.26
N VAL A 123 10.29 -2.84 15.60
CA VAL A 123 9.10 -3.59 15.16
C VAL A 123 7.82 -2.91 15.64
N GLY A 124 6.81 -2.85 14.78
CA GLY A 124 5.53 -2.17 14.99
C GLY A 124 5.56 -0.66 14.77
N GLN A 125 6.69 -0.10 14.35
CA GLN A 125 6.81 1.32 14.02
C GLN A 125 6.19 1.64 12.65
N PRO A 126 5.27 2.63 12.56
CA PRO A 126 4.89 3.24 11.31
C PRO A 126 5.99 4.17 10.80
N VAL A 127 6.31 4.06 9.51
CA VAL A 127 7.25 4.93 8.80
C VAL A 127 6.58 5.45 7.56
N LEU A 128 6.56 6.77 7.40
CA LEU A 128 6.10 7.41 6.18
C LEU A 128 7.13 7.19 5.06
N ILE A 129 6.68 6.80 3.88
CA ILE A 129 7.56 6.63 2.73
C ILE A 129 7.80 8.02 2.13
N SER A 130 9.04 8.52 2.20
CA SER A 130 9.42 9.81 1.62
C SER A 130 9.72 9.70 0.13
N ASP A 131 10.29 8.57 -0.28
CA ASP A 131 10.59 8.23 -1.67
C ASP A 131 10.77 6.71 -1.82
N HIS A 132 10.95 6.21 -3.04
CA HIS A 132 11.26 4.80 -3.27
C HIS A 132 12.44 4.54 -4.19
N LEU A 133 12.99 3.34 -4.08
CA LEU A 133 13.87 2.71 -5.06
C LEU A 133 13.10 1.56 -5.71
N ASN A 134 12.76 1.69 -6.99
CA ASN A 134 12.19 0.58 -7.75
C ASN A 134 13.32 -0.31 -8.28
N LEU A 135 13.65 -1.37 -7.54
CA LEU A 135 14.70 -2.34 -7.88
C LEU A 135 14.12 -3.60 -8.54
N THR A 136 12.89 -3.53 -9.05
CA THR A 136 12.23 -4.66 -9.71
C THR A 136 12.63 -4.82 -11.18
N ALA A 137 13.32 -3.82 -11.75
CA ALA A 137 13.59 -3.69 -13.18
C ALA A 137 12.33 -3.73 -14.07
N ARG A 138 11.16 -3.41 -13.51
CA ARG A 138 9.87 -3.40 -14.21
C ARG A 138 9.14 -2.07 -13.99
N SER A 139 8.25 -1.74 -14.92
CA SER A 139 7.32 -0.61 -14.83
C SER A 139 5.90 -1.08 -15.16
N PRO A 140 4.85 -0.57 -14.47
CA PRO A 140 3.46 -0.87 -14.82
C PRO A 140 2.96 -0.06 -16.03
N LEU A 141 3.78 0.85 -16.56
CA LEU A 141 3.44 1.70 -17.69
C LEU A 141 3.97 1.08 -18.99
N VAL A 142 3.16 1.13 -20.05
CA VAL A 142 3.50 0.61 -21.37
C VAL A 142 3.31 1.72 -22.40
N GLY A 143 4.28 1.85 -23.31
CA GLY A 143 4.32 2.92 -24.30
C GLY A 143 5.00 4.20 -23.78
N ALA A 144 4.87 5.28 -24.55
CA ALA A 144 5.53 6.57 -24.30
C ALA A 144 4.85 7.39 -23.17
N GLN A 145 4.71 6.79 -21.99
CA GLN A 145 4.14 7.42 -20.81
C GLN A 145 5.25 8.03 -19.95
N PHE A 146 5.59 9.28 -20.22
CA PHE A 146 6.62 10.03 -19.51
C PHE A 146 6.05 10.66 -18.23
N VAL A 147 5.83 9.83 -17.22
CA VAL A 147 5.28 10.25 -15.92
C VAL A 147 6.40 10.75 -15.02
N ASP A 148 6.25 11.96 -14.49
CA ASP A 148 7.14 12.51 -13.47
C ASP A 148 6.85 11.88 -12.10
N LEU A 149 7.91 11.50 -11.41
CA LEU A 149 7.89 10.88 -10.07
C LEU A 149 8.54 11.77 -9.01
N VAL A 150 8.94 13.02 -9.34
CA VAL A 150 9.21 14.02 -8.31
C VAL A 150 7.96 14.15 -7.43
N ASP A 151 8.18 14.09 -6.12
CA ASP A 151 7.11 14.09 -5.12
C ASP A 151 6.03 13.00 -5.37
N ALA A 152 6.46 11.83 -5.86
CA ALA A 152 5.59 10.66 -6.01
C ALA A 152 4.81 10.37 -4.71
N TYR A 153 5.49 10.54 -3.57
CA TYR A 153 4.88 10.56 -2.24
C TYR A 153 4.67 12.01 -1.79
N SER A 154 3.41 12.43 -1.76
CA SER A 154 3.01 13.84 -1.60
C SER A 154 3.58 14.46 -0.32
N PRO A 155 4.43 15.50 -0.40
CA PRO A 155 4.93 16.23 0.76
C PRO A 155 3.81 16.79 1.64
N ARG A 156 2.70 17.23 1.01
CA ARG A 156 1.49 17.70 1.71
C ARG A 156 0.89 16.61 2.60
N LEU A 157 0.69 15.41 2.07
CA LEU A 157 0.09 14.30 2.82
C LEU A 157 1.02 13.83 3.95
N ARG A 158 2.34 13.81 3.72
CA ARG A 158 3.33 13.47 4.76
C ARG A 158 3.38 14.51 5.87
N ALA A 159 3.32 15.80 5.53
CA ALA A 159 3.23 16.88 6.50
C ALA A 159 1.96 16.76 7.36
N LEU A 160 0.81 16.51 6.72
CA LEU A 160 -0.46 16.29 7.40
C LEU A 160 -0.41 15.10 8.36
N ALA A 161 0.19 13.98 7.95
CA ALA A 161 0.36 12.83 8.83
C ALA A 161 1.23 13.17 10.05
N ARG A 162 2.29 13.96 9.88
CA ARG A 162 3.12 14.45 11.00
C ARG A 162 2.42 15.47 11.90
N GLU A 163 1.47 16.25 11.40
CA GLU A 163 0.66 17.11 12.27
C GLU A 163 -0.21 16.28 13.23
N ILE A 164 -0.67 15.11 12.77
CA ILE A 164 -1.47 14.18 13.58
C ILE A 164 -0.58 13.41 14.56
N GLU A 165 0.56 12.90 14.07
CA GLU A 165 1.54 12.17 14.88
C GLU A 165 2.95 12.71 14.61
N PRO A 166 3.42 13.71 15.39
CA PRO A 166 4.73 14.35 15.18
C PRO A 166 5.92 13.41 15.31
N SER A 167 5.74 12.25 15.95
CA SER A 167 6.76 11.21 16.07
C SER A 167 6.93 10.35 14.81
N LEU A 168 6.10 10.52 13.78
CA LEU A 168 6.26 9.78 12.53
C LEU A 168 7.57 10.15 11.85
N THR A 169 8.39 9.12 11.63
CA THR A 169 9.62 9.24 10.85
C THR A 169 9.33 9.01 9.37
N GLU A 170 10.25 9.49 8.53
CA GLU A 170 10.26 9.23 7.10
C GLU A 170 11.43 8.32 6.71
N GLY A 171 11.28 7.58 5.61
CA GLY A 171 12.39 6.86 4.99
C GLY A 171 12.12 6.45 3.55
N VAL A 172 13.20 6.09 2.86
CA VAL A 172 13.19 5.60 1.48
C VAL A 172 12.87 4.09 1.45
N TYR A 173 11.86 3.71 0.68
CA TYR A 173 11.43 2.32 0.51
C TYR A 173 12.06 1.66 -0.73
N ALA A 174 12.82 0.58 -0.54
CA ALA A 174 13.30 -0.25 -1.63
C ALA A 174 12.29 -1.36 -1.96
N GLY A 175 11.70 -1.30 -3.16
CA GLY A 175 10.84 -2.34 -3.70
C GLY A 175 11.62 -3.36 -4.52
N LEU A 176 11.66 -4.61 -4.06
CA LEU A 176 12.32 -5.74 -4.70
C LEU A 176 11.29 -6.72 -5.31
N PRO A 177 11.72 -7.64 -6.20
CA PRO A 177 10.82 -8.65 -6.77
C PRO A 177 10.21 -9.62 -5.76
N GLY A 178 10.99 -10.13 -4.79
CA GLY A 178 10.59 -11.26 -3.94
C GLY A 178 10.51 -12.60 -4.69
N PRO A 179 9.97 -13.68 -4.08
CA PRO A 179 9.45 -13.75 -2.72
C PRO A 179 10.51 -14.12 -1.66
N HIS A 180 11.75 -14.42 -2.08
CA HIS A 180 12.83 -14.67 -1.12
C HIS A 180 13.18 -13.37 -0.38
N TYR A 181 13.46 -13.48 0.92
CA TYR A 181 14.02 -12.38 1.69
C TYR A 181 15.47 -12.10 1.26
N GLU A 182 15.93 -10.90 1.56
CA GLU A 182 17.25 -10.44 1.22
C GLU A 182 18.31 -11.15 2.08
N THR A 183 19.49 -11.34 1.49
CA THR A 183 20.69 -11.71 2.23
C THR A 183 21.25 -10.51 3.01
N PRO A 184 22.04 -10.72 4.07
CA PRO A 184 22.72 -9.63 4.76
C PRO A 184 23.63 -8.77 3.85
N ALA A 185 24.16 -9.35 2.78
CA ALA A 185 24.95 -8.62 1.80
C ALA A 185 24.09 -7.66 0.96
N GLU A 186 22.93 -8.12 0.50
CA GLU A 186 21.95 -7.28 -0.19
C GLU A 186 21.43 -6.18 0.74
N ILE A 187 21.18 -6.46 2.02
CA ILE A 187 20.79 -5.42 2.97
C ILE A 187 21.87 -4.33 3.11
N ARG A 188 23.17 -4.69 3.16
CA ARG A 188 24.26 -3.69 3.16
C ARG A 188 24.32 -2.90 1.86
N MET A 189 24.06 -3.55 0.72
CA MET A 189 23.93 -2.87 -0.57
C MET A 189 22.79 -1.86 -0.54
N LEU A 190 21.59 -2.25 -0.10
CA LEU A 190 20.41 -1.38 -0.03
C LEU A 190 20.65 -0.15 0.86
N ARG A 191 21.30 -0.34 2.02
CA ARG A 191 21.72 0.78 2.88
C ARG A 191 22.68 1.73 2.16
N THR A 192 23.64 1.18 1.40
CA THR A 192 24.56 1.99 0.59
C THR A 192 23.83 2.76 -0.51
N LEU A 193 22.75 2.20 -1.07
CA LEU A 193 21.89 2.86 -2.06
C LEU A 193 20.93 3.90 -1.45
N GLY A 194 20.92 4.04 -0.12
CA GLY A 194 20.08 5.01 0.59
C GLY A 194 18.70 4.50 1.00
N ALA A 195 18.47 3.18 1.01
CA ALA A 195 17.21 2.62 1.49
C ALA A 195 17.15 2.53 3.02
N ASP A 196 16.00 2.89 3.58
CA ASP A 196 15.69 2.79 5.01
C ASP A 196 14.72 1.64 5.31
N LEU A 197 13.97 1.23 4.30
CA LEU A 197 12.97 0.17 4.33
C LEU A 197 13.15 -0.73 3.12
N VAL A 198 12.82 -2.01 3.26
CA VAL A 198 12.79 -2.98 2.15
C VAL A 198 11.49 -3.76 2.15
N GLY A 199 10.93 -4.01 0.97
CA GLY A 199 9.82 -4.92 0.80
C GLY A 199 9.54 -5.25 -0.67
N MET A 200 8.39 -5.88 -0.93
CA MET A 200 8.11 -6.56 -2.20
C MET A 200 6.84 -6.06 -2.90
N SER A 201 6.47 -4.79 -2.70
CA SER A 201 5.22 -4.20 -3.23
C SER A 201 5.34 -2.69 -3.44
N THR A 202 4.21 -1.99 -3.57
CA THR A 202 4.04 -0.54 -3.45
C THR A 202 4.62 0.30 -4.59
N VAL A 203 5.80 -0.04 -5.13
CA VAL A 203 6.49 0.78 -6.13
C VAL A 203 5.69 0.89 -7.43
N HIS A 204 5.09 -0.21 -7.91
CA HIS A 204 4.28 -0.19 -9.14
C HIS A 204 2.94 0.49 -8.90
N GLU A 205 2.31 0.25 -7.77
CA GLU A 205 1.07 0.91 -7.33
C GLU A 205 1.25 2.42 -7.26
N THR A 206 2.39 2.89 -6.73
CA THR A 206 2.74 4.31 -6.67
C THR A 206 2.88 4.90 -8.08
N ILE A 207 3.65 4.25 -8.96
CA ILE A 207 3.84 4.73 -10.34
C ILE A 207 2.51 4.79 -11.09
N ALA A 208 1.66 3.77 -10.95
CA ALA A 208 0.33 3.74 -11.57
C ALA A 208 -0.61 4.81 -11.00
N ALA A 209 -0.55 5.08 -9.70
CA ALA A 209 -1.31 6.15 -9.07
C ALA A 209 -0.90 7.53 -9.61
N ARG A 210 0.40 7.78 -9.75
CA ARG A 210 0.93 9.02 -10.32
C ARG A 210 0.55 9.18 -11.79
N ALA A 211 0.62 8.10 -12.57
CA ALA A 211 0.16 8.10 -13.96
C ALA A 211 -1.34 8.43 -14.09
N ALA A 212 -2.13 8.07 -13.08
CA ALA A 212 -3.57 8.38 -13.01
C ALA A 212 -3.87 9.76 -12.36
N GLY A 213 -2.85 10.56 -12.02
CA GLY A 213 -3.02 11.89 -11.44
C GLY A 213 -3.37 11.91 -9.95
N MET A 214 -3.24 10.80 -9.22
CA MET A 214 -3.52 10.74 -7.79
C MET A 214 -2.34 11.21 -6.93
N GLN A 215 -2.65 11.79 -5.76
CA GLN A 215 -1.67 11.94 -4.69
C GLN A 215 -1.48 10.62 -3.94
N VAL A 216 -0.25 10.33 -3.52
CA VAL A 216 0.07 9.09 -2.79
C VAL A 216 0.58 9.44 -1.40
N LEU A 217 0.04 8.77 -0.39
CA LEU A 217 0.65 8.64 0.93
C LEU A 217 1.12 7.20 1.10
N GLY A 218 2.40 6.99 1.34
CA GLY A 218 2.97 5.68 1.63
C GLY A 218 3.22 5.51 3.12
N ILE A 219 2.79 4.39 3.71
CA ILE A 219 3.07 4.05 5.11
C ILE A 219 3.55 2.60 5.20
N SER A 220 4.81 2.42 5.56
CA SER A 220 5.35 1.11 5.91
C SER A 220 5.19 0.86 7.40
N MET A 221 4.87 -0.37 7.76
CA MET A 221 5.01 -0.87 9.11
C MET A 221 6.27 -1.72 9.17
N VAL A 222 7.19 -1.37 10.06
CA VAL A 222 8.39 -2.17 10.32
C VAL A 222 7.95 -3.46 11.00
N THR A 223 7.92 -4.56 10.28
CA THR A 223 7.47 -5.86 10.82
C THR A 223 8.62 -6.70 11.34
N ASN A 224 9.83 -6.41 10.89
CA ASN A 224 11.08 -7.03 11.30
C ASN A 224 12.22 -6.06 11.02
N LEU A 225 13.36 -6.25 11.67
CA LEU A 225 14.60 -5.65 11.19
C LEU A 225 15.11 -6.45 10.00
N ALA A 226 15.84 -5.80 9.09
CA ALA A 226 16.33 -6.45 7.89
C ALA A 226 17.34 -7.57 8.19
N ALA A 227 17.50 -8.50 7.24
CA ALA A 227 18.36 -9.66 7.42
C ALA A 227 19.79 -9.28 7.85
N GLY A 228 20.29 -9.96 8.88
CA GLY A 228 21.63 -9.73 9.43
C GLY A 228 21.74 -8.52 10.38
N MET A 229 20.64 -7.83 10.70
CA MET A 229 20.66 -6.76 11.72
C MET A 229 20.55 -7.30 13.16
N THR A 230 19.80 -8.38 13.37
CA THR A 230 19.64 -9.05 14.68
C THR A 230 20.47 -10.33 14.82
N GLY A 231 20.88 -10.92 13.69
CA GLY A 231 21.50 -12.25 13.64
C GLY A 231 20.50 -13.40 13.53
N GLU A 232 19.20 -13.13 13.68
CA GLU A 232 18.12 -14.12 13.61
C GLU A 232 17.56 -14.26 12.17
N PRO A 233 17.03 -15.44 11.80
CA PRO A 233 16.34 -15.64 10.52
C PRO A 233 15.00 -14.89 10.48
N LEU A 234 14.55 -14.53 9.27
CA LEU A 234 13.25 -13.86 9.08
C LEU A 234 12.13 -14.88 8.84
N SER A 235 10.93 -14.59 9.38
CA SER A 235 9.75 -15.43 9.23
C SER A 235 8.50 -14.63 8.84
N HIS A 236 7.75 -15.14 7.86
CA HIS A 236 6.47 -14.54 7.47
C HIS A 236 5.43 -14.57 8.60
N ILE A 237 5.50 -15.56 9.50
CA ILE A 237 4.59 -15.64 10.65
C ILE A 237 4.85 -14.48 11.63
N GLU A 238 6.10 -14.13 11.87
CA GLU A 238 6.47 -12.99 12.72
C GLU A 238 5.99 -11.67 12.12
N VAL A 239 6.04 -11.54 10.78
CA VAL A 239 5.48 -10.39 10.07
C VAL A 239 3.99 -10.22 10.35
N LEU A 240 3.23 -11.31 10.28
CA LEU A 240 1.79 -11.28 10.55
C LEU A 240 1.48 -10.97 12.03
N GLU A 241 2.25 -11.50 12.96
CA GLU A 241 2.06 -11.27 14.39
C GLU A 241 2.41 -9.83 14.79
N ALA A 242 3.52 -9.27 14.28
CA ALA A 242 3.87 -7.87 14.46
C ALA A 242 2.76 -6.94 13.91
N GLY A 243 2.17 -7.32 12.77
CA GLY A 243 1.02 -6.63 12.20
C GLY A 243 -0.21 -6.68 13.11
N ARG A 244 -0.56 -7.85 13.62
CA ARG A 244 -1.69 -8.03 14.53
C ARG A 244 -1.55 -7.18 15.80
N GLN A 245 -0.34 -7.11 16.36
CA GLN A 245 -0.06 -6.31 17.56
C GLN A 245 -0.14 -4.79 17.30
N SER A 246 0.16 -4.37 16.07
CA SER A 246 0.18 -2.95 15.68
C SER A 246 -1.13 -2.46 15.05
N ALA A 247 -2.03 -3.39 14.68
CA ALA A 247 -3.19 -3.10 13.85
C ALA A 247 -4.13 -2.03 14.42
N THR A 248 -4.38 -2.03 15.73
CA THR A 248 -5.23 -1.02 16.38
C THR A 248 -4.63 0.38 16.24
N ARG A 249 -3.33 0.53 16.54
CA ARG A 249 -2.61 1.80 16.37
C ARG A 249 -2.60 2.24 14.90
N MET A 250 -2.31 1.31 14.01
CA MET A 250 -2.24 1.58 12.57
C MET A 250 -3.59 2.02 12.01
N GLY A 251 -4.66 1.34 12.39
CA GLY A 251 -6.01 1.70 11.99
C GLY A 251 -6.47 3.06 12.53
N ALA A 252 -6.14 3.38 13.78
CA ALA A 252 -6.41 4.70 14.36
C ALA A 252 -5.64 5.80 13.62
N LEU A 253 -4.35 5.61 13.34
CA LEU A 253 -3.55 6.55 12.55
C LEU A 253 -4.14 6.75 11.15
N LEU A 254 -4.46 5.65 10.44
CA LEU A 254 -5.07 5.73 9.11
C LEU A 254 -6.38 6.51 9.15
N ARG A 255 -7.27 6.22 10.11
CA ARG A 255 -8.54 6.94 10.24
C ARG A 255 -8.31 8.43 10.45
N SER A 256 -7.45 8.81 11.38
CA SER A 256 -7.16 10.22 11.68
C SER A 256 -6.53 10.96 10.51
N VAL A 257 -5.66 10.28 9.75
CA VAL A 257 -5.07 10.85 8.53
C VAL A 257 -6.13 11.07 7.48
N ILE A 258 -6.92 10.04 7.18
CA ILE A 258 -7.95 10.08 6.13
C ILE A 258 -9.01 11.14 6.42
N ASP A 259 -9.39 11.31 7.68
CA ASP A 259 -10.36 12.34 8.13
C ASP A 259 -9.91 13.78 7.83
N ARG A 260 -8.63 14.00 7.53
CA ARG A 260 -8.05 15.33 7.27
C ARG A 260 -7.58 15.56 5.82
N ILE A 261 -7.62 14.55 4.94
CA ILE A 261 -7.04 14.59 3.57
C ILE A 261 -7.65 15.68 2.71
#